data_AF-A0A0E3LKT9-F1
#
_entry.id   AF-A0A0E3LKT9-F1
#
_cell.length_a   1.000
_cell.length_b   1.000
_cell.length_c   1.000
_cell.angle_alpha   90.00
_cell.angle_beta   90.00
_cell.angle_gamma   90.00
#
_symmetry.space_group_name_H-M   'P 1'
#
loop_
_entity.id
_entity.type
_entity.pdbx_description
1 polymer ?
#
loop_
_entity_poly.entity_id
_entity_poly.type
_entity_poly.pdbx_seq_one_letter_code
_entity_poly.pdbx_strand_id
1 'polypeptide(L)'
;MLENEVEIKNSDELLKTVEGLKNDGYRNVTMICLKANEGHEFIYVFEKDYQLKNLRYFLKPGEKPKSISGIYLCALLIENEYQDLFGLTFEGLAIDYKGHLYLTPNSPKAPLA
;
A
#
# COMPACT_ATOMS: atom_id res chain seq x y z
N MET A 1 -3.44 18.00 -6.65
CA MET A 1 -2.53 17.76 -5.50
C MET A 1 -3.41 17.54 -4.30
N LEU A 2 -3.24 16.43 -3.57
CA LEU A 2 -4.02 16.20 -2.36
C LEU A 2 -3.54 17.17 -1.28
N GLU A 3 -4.45 17.66 -0.44
CA GLU A 3 -4.06 18.42 0.74
C GLU A 3 -3.29 17.51 1.72
N ASN A 4 -2.31 18.08 2.45
CA ASN A 4 -1.51 17.40 3.47
C ASN A 4 -0.78 16.13 2.98
N GLU A 5 -0.18 16.25 1.79
CA GLU A 5 0.57 15.18 1.14
C GLU A 5 2.07 15.26 1.46
N VAL A 6 2.67 14.12 1.79
CA VAL A 6 4.12 13.95 1.96
C VAL A 6 4.61 12.94 0.93
N GLU A 7 5.59 13.34 0.12
CA GLU A 7 6.24 12.43 -0.83
C GLU A 7 7.22 11.50 -0.12
N ILE A 8 7.15 10.22 -0.47
CA ILE A 8 7.98 9.13 0.04
C ILE A 8 8.85 8.58 -1.10
N LYS A 9 10.15 8.49 -0.87
CA LYS A 9 11.12 8.19 -1.93
C LYS A 9 11.40 6.70 -2.08
N ASN A 10 11.17 5.91 -1.02
CA ASN A 10 11.39 4.46 -1.01
C ASN A 10 10.66 3.80 0.17
N SER A 11 10.62 2.47 0.16
CA SER A 11 9.96 1.66 1.17
C SER A 11 10.54 1.79 2.60
N ASP A 12 11.83 2.08 2.77
CA ASP A 12 12.41 2.26 4.12
C ASP A 12 11.94 3.57 4.75
N GLU A 13 11.90 4.64 3.96
CA GLU A 13 11.31 5.92 4.37
C GLU A 13 9.81 5.77 4.66
N LEU A 14 9.10 4.98 3.85
CA LEU A 14 7.69 4.65 4.09
C LEU A 14 7.51 4.02 5.46
N LEU A 15 8.18 2.91 5.74
CA LEU A 15 8.03 2.17 7.00
C LEU A 15 8.33 3.05 8.21
N LYS A 16 9.45 3.79 8.17
CA LYS A 16 9.82 4.71 9.26
C LYS A 16 8.75 5.79 9.48
N THR A 17 8.20 6.35 8.40
CA THR A 17 7.15 7.37 8.50
C THR A 17 5.86 6.78 9.07
N VAL A 18 5.47 5.58 8.62
CA VAL A 18 4.26 4.88 9.07
C VAL A 18 4.36 4.46 10.55
N GLU A 19 5.54 4.02 11.01
CA GLU A 19 5.81 3.77 12.44
C GLU A 19 5.64 5.05 13.27
N GLY A 20 6.19 6.17 12.80
CA GLY A 20 6.00 7.49 13.42
C GLY A 20 4.52 7.86 13.55
N LEU A 21 3.77 7.72 12.46
CA LEU A 21 2.32 7.99 12.46
C LEU A 21 1.56 7.11 13.44
N LYS A 22 1.91 5.81 13.54
CA LYS A 22 1.30 4.91 14.52
C LYS A 22 1.58 5.33 15.95
N ASN A 23 2.83 5.69 16.26
CA ASN A 23 3.21 6.18 17.58
C ASN A 23 2.51 7.51 17.93
N ASP A 24 2.26 8.36 16.93
CA ASP A 24 1.51 9.60 17.07
C ASP A 24 -0.01 9.41 17.18
N GLY A 25 -0.51 8.17 17.10
CA GLY A 25 -1.91 7.82 17.28
C GLY A 25 -2.79 7.96 16.03
N TYR A 26 -2.19 8.02 14.84
CA TYR A 26 -2.96 7.92 13.60
C TYR A 26 -3.48 6.49 13.41
N ARG A 27 -4.59 6.34 12.69
CA ARG A 27 -5.02 5.04 12.13
C ARG A 27 -4.77 5.00 10.63
N ASN A 28 -4.42 3.83 10.11
CA ASN A 28 -4.46 3.58 8.67
C ASN A 28 -5.92 3.47 8.22
N VAL A 29 -6.29 4.26 7.21
CA VAL A 29 -7.66 4.28 6.65
C VAL A 29 -7.73 3.39 5.42
N THR A 30 -6.85 3.64 4.45
CA THR A 30 -6.76 2.88 3.20
C THR A 30 -5.43 3.15 2.51
N MET A 31 -5.19 2.42 1.43
CA MET A 31 -4.12 2.67 0.46
C MET A 31 -4.74 2.64 -0.92
N ILE A 32 -4.46 3.62 -1.77
CA ILE A 32 -4.99 3.67 -3.14
C ILE A 32 -3.85 3.36 -4.09
N CYS A 33 -4.08 2.46 -5.06
CA CYS A 33 -3.17 2.20 -6.17
C CYS A 33 -3.71 2.84 -7.45
N LEU A 34 -2.90 3.70 -8.07
CA LEU A 34 -3.19 4.31 -9.36
C LEU A 34 -2.14 3.86 -10.38
N LYS A 35 -2.58 3.42 -11.56
CA LYS A 35 -1.66 3.13 -12.67
C LYS A 35 -1.05 4.44 -13.17
N ALA A 36 0.29 4.50 -13.28
CA ALA A 36 1.01 5.70 -13.64
C ALA A 36 2.15 5.38 -14.63
N ASN A 37 1.96 5.71 -15.91
CA ASN A 37 2.92 5.41 -16.99
C ASN A 37 3.46 3.96 -16.92
N GLU A 38 4.73 3.80 -16.52
CA GLU A 38 5.44 2.52 -16.43
C GLU A 38 5.37 1.89 -15.01
N GLY A 39 4.81 2.59 -14.02
CA GLY A 39 4.74 2.17 -12.62
C GLY A 39 3.37 2.39 -11.99
N HIS A 40 3.36 2.52 -10.67
CA HIS A 40 2.15 2.74 -9.88
C HIS A 40 2.36 3.87 -8.89
N GLU A 41 1.36 4.69 -8.70
CA GLU A 41 1.33 5.67 -7.62
C GLU A 41 0.50 5.12 -6.47
N PHE A 42 1.12 4.98 -5.30
CA PHE A 42 0.46 4.63 -4.07
C PHE A 42 0.16 5.87 -3.24
N ILE A 43 -1.06 5.94 -2.72
CA ILE A 43 -1.49 6.97 -1.78
C ILE A 43 -1.95 6.27 -0.51
N TYR A 44 -1.13 6.35 0.53
CA TYR A 44 -1.47 5.84 1.86
C TYR A 44 -2.21 6.92 2.63
N VAL A 45 -3.41 6.61 3.11
CA VAL A 45 -4.28 7.55 3.81
C VAL A 45 -4.32 7.19 5.29
N PHE A 46 -3.96 8.17 6.12
CA PHE A 46 -4.01 8.08 7.58
C PHE A 46 -4.95 9.14 8.13
N GLU A 47 -5.54 8.87 9.27
CA GLU A 47 -6.46 9.79 9.93
C GLU A 47 -6.20 9.85 11.44
N LYS A 48 -6.31 11.06 11.98
CA LYS A 48 -6.35 11.35 13.41
C LYS A 48 -7.17 12.61 13.63
N ASP A 49 -8.07 12.61 14.62
CA ASP A 49 -8.88 13.76 15.02
C ASP A 49 -9.61 14.44 13.84
N TYR A 50 -10.15 13.62 12.92
CA TYR A 50 -10.83 14.04 11.68
C TYR A 50 -9.94 14.75 10.66
N GLN A 51 -8.61 14.69 10.82
CA GLN A 51 -7.64 15.23 9.88
C GLN A 51 -6.96 14.11 9.10
N LEU A 52 -6.98 14.23 7.77
CA LEU A 52 -6.30 13.29 6.89
C LEU A 52 -4.83 13.70 6.68
N LYS A 53 -3.97 12.69 6.65
CA LYS A 53 -2.58 12.80 6.23
C LYS A 53 -2.29 11.76 5.17
N ASN A 54 -1.76 12.22 4.03
CA ASN A 54 -1.53 11.39 2.86
C ASN A 54 -0.03 11.19 2.64
N LEU A 55 0.42 9.96 2.45
CA LEU A 55 1.77 9.65 2.00
C LEU A 55 1.70 9.19 0.54
N ARG A 56 2.43 9.84 -0.35
CA ARG A 56 2.50 9.47 -1.77
C ARG A 56 3.81 8.78 -2.06
N TYR A 57 3.74 7.59 -2.65
CA TYR A 57 4.91 6.78 -3.01
C TYR A 57 4.77 6.28 -4.43
N PHE A 58 5.68 6.69 -5.31
CA PHE A 58 5.74 6.15 -6.67
C PHE A 58 6.53 4.85 -6.67
N LEU A 59 5.84 3.74 -6.98
CA LEU A 59 6.41 2.42 -7.15
C LEU A 59 6.96 2.26 -8.57
N LYS A 60 8.27 2.04 -8.69
CA LYS A 60 8.92 1.87 -9.98
C LYS A 60 8.58 0.50 -10.60
N PRO A 61 8.62 0.38 -11.94
CA PRO A 61 8.46 -0.92 -12.59
C PRO A 61 9.44 -1.96 -12.03
N GLY A 62 8.91 -3.12 -11.63
CA GLY A 62 9.69 -4.24 -11.06
C GLY A 62 10.12 -4.08 -9.60
N GLU A 63 9.84 -2.93 -8.97
CA GLU A 63 10.07 -2.73 -7.53
C GLU A 63 9.06 -3.54 -6.71
N LYS A 64 9.53 -4.14 -5.60
CA LYS A 64 8.69 -4.82 -4.64
C LYS A 64 8.54 -3.94 -3.39
N PRO A 65 7.37 -3.33 -3.15
CA PRO A 65 7.18 -2.48 -1.98
C PRO A 65 7.25 -3.30 -0.69
N LYS A 66 7.80 -2.71 0.39
CA LYS A 66 7.70 -3.32 1.72
C LYS A 66 6.30 -3.08 2.28
N SER A 67 5.71 -4.14 2.81
CA SER A 67 4.39 -4.14 3.43
C SER A 67 4.41 -3.35 4.74
N ILE A 68 3.35 -2.57 4.98
CA ILE A 68 3.12 -1.90 6.27
C ILE A 68 2.31 -2.77 7.24
N SER A 69 1.92 -3.99 6.84
CA SER A 69 1.05 -4.87 7.65
C SER A 69 1.69 -5.34 8.96
N GLY A 70 3.03 -5.34 9.06
CA GLY A 70 3.73 -5.53 10.33
C GLY A 70 3.51 -4.40 11.33
N ILE A 71 3.15 -3.21 10.84
CA ILE A 71 2.82 -2.03 11.65
C ILE A 71 1.29 -1.93 11.81
N TYR A 72 0.53 -1.96 10.72
CA TYR A 72 -0.93 -1.93 10.71
C TYR A 72 -1.48 -3.21 10.09
N LEU A 73 -1.85 -4.19 10.91
CA LEU A 73 -2.32 -5.49 10.44
C LEU A 73 -3.46 -5.40 9.41
N CYS A 74 -4.35 -4.40 9.52
CA CYS A 74 -5.43 -4.17 8.55
C CYS A 74 -4.93 -3.97 7.10
N ALA A 75 -3.70 -3.49 6.90
CA ALA A 75 -3.13 -3.29 5.57
C ALA A 75 -2.89 -4.61 4.82
N LEU A 76 -2.82 -5.76 5.52
CA LEU A 76 -2.64 -7.05 4.85
C LEU A 76 -3.73 -7.31 3.81
N LEU A 77 -4.96 -6.82 4.03
CA LEU A 77 -6.08 -7.07 3.13
C LEU A 77 -5.89 -6.33 1.81
N ILE A 78 -5.59 -5.03 1.86
CA ILE A 78 -5.45 -4.20 0.65
C ILE A 78 -4.14 -4.47 -0.08
N GLU A 79 -3.08 -4.82 0.63
CA GLU A 79 -1.83 -5.23 0.01
C GLU A 79 -1.99 -6.56 -0.73
N ASN A 80 -2.65 -7.56 -0.13
CA ASN A 80 -2.99 -8.81 -0.83
C ASN A 80 -3.97 -8.56 -1.99
N GLU A 81 -4.95 -7.67 -1.83
CA GLU A 81 -5.82 -7.24 -2.94
C GLU A 81 -5.00 -6.76 -4.14
N TYR A 82 -3.95 -5.99 -3.91
CA TYR A 82 -3.13 -5.48 -5.01
C TYR A 82 -2.14 -6.51 -5.57
N GLN A 83 -1.74 -7.52 -4.79
CA GLN A 83 -1.07 -8.70 -5.34
C GLN A 83 -2.00 -9.43 -6.32
N ASP A 84 -3.26 -9.63 -5.92
CA ASP A 84 -4.28 -10.29 -6.73
C ASP A 84 -4.63 -9.49 -7.99
N LEU A 85 -5.04 -8.23 -7.81
CA LEU A 85 -5.69 -7.45 -8.86
C LEU A 85 -4.71 -6.71 -9.76
N PHE A 86 -3.59 -6.22 -9.24
CA PHE A 86 -2.58 -5.47 -10.00
C PHE A 86 -1.32 -6.29 -10.31
N GLY A 87 -1.23 -7.53 -9.79
CA GLY A 87 -0.07 -8.40 -10.01
C GLY A 87 1.21 -7.91 -9.31
N LEU A 88 1.06 -7.11 -8.26
CA LEU A 88 2.19 -6.61 -7.47
C LEU A 88 2.73 -7.71 -6.53
N THR A 89 3.90 -7.50 -5.94
CA THR A 89 4.47 -8.42 -4.95
C THR A 89 5.05 -7.61 -3.80
N PHE A 90 4.48 -7.77 -2.61
CA PHE A 90 4.93 -7.06 -1.41
C PHE A 90 5.95 -7.90 -0.64
N GLU A 91 6.93 -7.24 -0.03
CA GLU A 91 7.88 -7.87 0.89
C GLU A 91 7.46 -7.66 2.35
N GLY A 92 7.58 -8.70 3.19
CA GLY A 92 7.31 -8.56 4.63
C GLY A 92 5.83 -8.50 5.02
N LEU A 93 4.93 -9.03 4.18
CA LEU A 93 3.52 -9.22 4.55
C LEU A 93 3.39 -10.05 5.84
N ALA A 94 2.56 -9.59 6.78
CA ALA A 94 2.24 -10.33 7.99
C ALA A 94 1.52 -11.65 7.69
N ILE A 95 0.63 -11.63 6.69
CA ILE A 95 -0.04 -12.82 6.13
C ILE A 95 -0.08 -12.65 4.61
N ASP A 96 0.51 -13.60 3.89
CA ASP A 96 0.57 -13.62 2.43
C ASP A 96 -0.34 -14.72 1.88
N TYR A 97 -1.41 -14.31 1.18
CA TYR A 97 -2.34 -15.22 0.51
C TYR A 97 -1.83 -15.68 -0.86
N LYS A 98 -0.66 -15.19 -1.31
CA LYS A 98 0.01 -15.63 -2.54
C LYS A 98 -0.84 -15.53 -3.81
N GLY A 99 -1.65 -14.47 -3.93
CA GLY A 99 -2.51 -14.28 -5.10
C GLY A 99 -3.88 -14.96 -5.00
N HIS A 100 -4.31 -15.35 -3.80
CA HIS A 100 -5.53 -16.12 -3.56
C HIS A 100 -6.48 -15.48 -2.54
N LEU A 101 -6.45 -14.15 -2.40
CA LEU A 101 -7.40 -13.46 -1.52
C LEU A 101 -8.78 -13.32 -2.18
N TYR A 102 -8.81 -12.87 -3.43
CA TYR A 102 -10.02 -12.66 -4.24
C TYR A 102 -10.05 -13.51 -5.50
N LEU A 103 -8.89 -13.79 -6.11
CA LEU A 103 -8.84 -14.52 -7.37
C LEU A 103 -8.85 -16.03 -7.16
N THR A 104 -9.66 -16.71 -7.97
CA THR A 104 -9.72 -18.17 -8.04
C THR A 104 -8.86 -18.67 -9.21
N PRO A 105 -8.57 -19.99 -9.31
CA PRO A 105 -7.73 -20.52 -10.39
C PRO A 105 -8.22 -20.20 -11.82
N ASN A 106 -9.51 -19.91 -12.00
CA ASN A 106 -10.11 -19.59 -13.31
C ASN A 106 -10.29 -18.08 -13.54
N SER A 107 -9.92 -17.23 -12.58
CA SER A 107 -10.02 -15.77 -12.74
C SER A 107 -8.95 -15.25 -13.71
N PRO A 108 -9.18 -14.10 -14.39
CA PRO A 108 -8.13 -13.42 -15.15
C PRO A 108 -6.92 -13.11 -14.27
N LYS A 109 -5.72 -13.16 -14.84
CA LYS A 109 -4.49 -12.78 -14.13
C LYS A 109 -4.43 -11.26 -14.03
N ALA A 110 -4.24 -10.73 -12.81
CA ALA A 110 -4.04 -9.30 -12.53
C ALA A 110 -4.97 -8.37 -13.36
N PRO A 111 -6.29 -8.49 -13.20
CA PRO A 111 -7.28 -7.82 -14.06
C PRO A 111 -7.23 -6.28 -14.06
N LEU A 112 -6.53 -5.67 -13.10
CA LEU A 112 -6.38 -4.21 -12.97
C LEU A 112 -4.96 -3.71 -13.28
N ALA A 113 -4.05 -4.58 -13.72
CA ALA A 113 -2.67 -4.22 -14.06
C ALA A 113 -2.53 -3.25 -15.25
#